data_AF-A0A2J6PQZ6-F1
#
_entry.id   AF-A0A2J6PQZ6-F1
#
_cell.length_a   1.000
_cell.length_b   1.000
_cell.length_c   1.000
_cell.angle_alpha   90.00
_cell.angle_beta   90.00
_cell.angle_gamma   90.00
#
_symmetry.space_group_name_H-M   'P 1'
#
loop_
_entity.id
_entity.type
_entity.pdbx_description
1 polymer ?
#
loop_
_entity_poly.entity_id
_entity_poly.type
_entity_poly.pdbx_seq_one_letter_code
_entity_poly.pdbx_strand_id
1 'polypeptide(L)'
;MFSLRSLPARAGRSSICAQCLRLNRTSSRSVSLLCTNATRPATHPQFVLKPHSSFLLPSSRKFATKSTADELIEDIQDQYATARDEFEIATEETEKKTVYAADDRAAARQELDKLKEMFQEALGGSEGEEVQRRIGQRIRELDNAIQGLEKAALEE
;
A
#
# COMPACT_ATOMS: atom_id res chain seq x y z
N MET A 1 -48.36 -26.88 -26.18
CA MET A 1 -48.27 -25.43 -26.45
C MET A 1 -47.96 -24.72 -25.13
N PHE A 2 -46.70 -24.40 -24.86
CA PHE A 2 -46.33 -23.49 -23.77
C PHE A 2 -45.38 -22.44 -24.33
N SER A 3 -45.82 -21.20 -24.22
CA SER A 3 -45.30 -20.02 -24.91
C SER A 3 -44.12 -19.43 -24.15
N LEU A 4 -43.07 -19.10 -24.91
CA LEU A 4 -41.94 -18.26 -24.53
C LEU A 4 -42.41 -16.88 -24.05
N ARG A 5 -41.83 -16.35 -22.97
CA ARG A 5 -41.61 -14.90 -22.80
C ARG A 5 -40.30 -14.60 -22.08
N SER A 6 -39.58 -13.70 -22.73
CA SER A 6 -38.24 -13.17 -22.45
C SER A 6 -38.26 -12.07 -21.36
N LEU A 7 -37.08 -11.83 -20.80
CA LEU A 7 -36.68 -10.82 -19.80
C LEU A 7 -37.06 -9.37 -20.17
N PRO A 8 -36.98 -8.45 -19.18
CA PRO A 8 -35.94 -7.43 -19.32
C PRO A 8 -35.08 -7.21 -18.07
N ALA A 9 -33.82 -6.86 -18.34
CA ALA A 9 -32.84 -6.31 -17.42
C ALA A 9 -33.19 -4.88 -16.98
N ARG A 10 -32.80 -4.49 -15.75
CA ARG A 10 -32.51 -3.09 -15.45
C ARG A 10 -31.48 -2.94 -14.32
N ALA A 11 -30.34 -2.37 -14.70
CA ALA A 11 -29.31 -1.80 -13.86
C ALA A 11 -29.80 -0.51 -13.16
N GLY A 12 -29.21 -0.14 -12.02
CA GLY A 12 -29.53 1.14 -11.39
C GLY A 12 -28.91 1.46 -10.02
N ARG A 13 -27.58 1.52 -9.95
CA ARG A 13 -26.76 2.49 -9.19
C ARG A 13 -26.92 2.61 -7.66
N SER A 14 -25.90 2.12 -6.98
CA SER A 14 -25.44 2.49 -5.64
C SER A 14 -25.06 3.97 -5.55
N SER A 15 -25.67 4.70 -4.62
CA SER A 15 -25.25 6.04 -4.19
C SER A 15 -24.89 5.97 -2.71
N ILE A 16 -23.66 5.60 -2.39
CA ILE A 16 -23.11 5.74 -1.04
C ILE A 16 -22.26 7.02 -1.06
N CYS A 17 -22.84 8.08 -0.50
CA CYS A 17 -22.22 9.38 -0.32
C CYS A 17 -21.21 9.28 0.82
N ALA A 18 -19.92 9.39 0.50
CA ALA A 18 -18.85 9.56 1.48
C ALA A 18 -18.75 11.05 1.87
N GLN A 19 -19.12 11.38 3.11
CA GLN A 19 -18.75 12.66 3.73
C GLN A 19 -18.18 12.46 5.13
N CYS A 20 -16.84 12.49 5.17
CA CYS A 20 -16.04 13.32 6.08
C CYS A 20 -16.23 13.15 7.60
N LEU A 21 -15.68 12.06 8.17
CA LEU A 21 -15.19 12.09 9.55
C LEU A 21 -13.70 12.48 9.57
N ARG A 22 -13.42 13.78 9.43
CA ARG A 22 -12.13 14.37 9.79
C ARG A 22 -12.14 14.68 11.29
N LEU A 23 -11.71 13.74 12.11
CA LEU A 23 -11.32 14.04 13.49
C LEU A 23 -9.82 14.28 13.53
N ASN A 24 -9.46 15.56 13.39
CA ASN A 24 -8.20 16.12 13.81
C ASN A 24 -8.00 15.84 15.31
N ARG A 25 -7.00 15.02 15.67
CA ARG A 25 -6.48 15.00 17.03
C ARG A 25 -4.97 14.78 17.05
N THR A 26 -4.22 15.67 16.39
CA THR A 26 -2.79 15.79 16.64
C THR A 26 -2.61 16.62 17.92
N SER A 27 -2.33 15.93 19.01
CA SER A 27 -1.96 16.49 20.30
C SER A 27 -0.72 17.37 20.18
N SER A 28 -0.87 18.64 20.51
CA SER A 28 0.23 19.57 20.74
C SER A 28 1.12 19.05 21.87
N ARG A 29 2.42 18.88 21.61
CA ARG A 29 3.45 18.85 22.65
C ARG A 29 4.41 20.01 22.40
N SER A 30 4.09 21.13 23.04
CA SER A 30 5.02 22.23 23.27
C SER A 30 5.93 21.87 24.43
N VAL A 31 7.25 21.81 24.20
CA VAL A 31 8.24 21.90 25.28
C VAL A 31 9.24 22.98 24.88
N SER A 32 8.96 24.18 25.36
CA SER A 32 9.91 25.29 25.38
C SER A 32 10.83 25.07 26.57
N LEU A 33 12.15 25.04 26.33
CA LEU A 33 13.14 25.33 27.35
C LEU A 33 14.04 26.45 26.85
N LEU A 34 14.02 27.52 27.63
CA LEU A 34 14.73 28.78 27.46
C LEU A 34 16.13 28.70 28.08
N CYS A 35 16.93 29.73 27.79
CA CYS A 35 18.12 30.25 28.50
C CYS A 35 19.47 29.65 28.03
N THR A 36 20.56 30.39 27.77
CA THR A 36 21.02 31.74 28.20
C THR A 36 22.07 32.36 27.24
N ASN A 37 21.98 33.68 27.08
CA ASN A 37 23.00 34.74 26.96
C ASN A 37 24.30 34.54 26.14
N ALA A 38 24.53 35.45 25.18
CA ALA A 38 25.84 36.07 24.96
C ALA A 38 25.69 37.46 24.31
N THR A 39 26.07 38.47 25.08
CA THR A 39 26.17 39.89 24.72
C THR A 39 27.41 40.13 23.84
N ARG A 40 27.30 40.86 22.72
CA ARG A 40 28.34 41.80 22.26
C ARG A 40 27.84 42.74 21.15
N PRO A 41 28.32 44.00 21.09
CA PRO A 41 27.72 45.05 20.28
C PRO A 41 28.40 45.26 18.91
N ALA A 42 27.55 45.67 17.96
CA ALA A 42 27.70 46.61 16.85
C ALA A 42 29.04 46.76 16.12
N THR A 43 29.03 46.58 14.78
CA THR A 43 29.63 47.51 13.78
C THR A 43 29.09 47.18 12.36
N HIS A 44 28.33 48.11 11.73
CA HIS A 44 28.09 48.39 10.27
C HIS A 44 27.83 47.27 9.22
N PRO A 45 27.30 47.57 8.00
CA PRO A 45 26.62 48.76 7.49
C PRO A 45 25.18 48.45 6.98
N GLN A 46 24.48 49.50 6.53
CA GLN A 46 23.11 49.44 6.03
C GLN A 46 22.98 48.56 4.77
N PHE A 47 22.17 47.51 4.87
CA PHE A 47 21.71 46.75 3.71
C PHE A 47 20.58 47.50 3.02
N VAL A 48 20.84 47.94 1.80
CA VAL A 48 19.82 48.43 0.86
C VAL A 48 18.87 47.28 0.54
N LEU A 49 17.62 47.37 0.99
CA LEU A 49 16.56 46.44 0.62
C LEU A 49 16.25 46.61 -0.88
N LYS A 50 16.64 45.62 -1.69
CA LYS A 50 16.11 45.47 -3.05
C LYS A 50 14.65 45.02 -2.95
N PRO A 51 13.72 45.58 -3.74
CA PRO A 51 12.38 45.03 -3.84
C PRO A 51 12.47 43.68 -4.56
N HIS A 52 12.35 42.59 -3.80
CA HIS A 52 12.15 41.27 -4.39
C HIS A 52 10.76 41.25 -5.00
N SER A 53 10.70 41.39 -6.32
CA SER A 53 9.51 41.12 -7.10
C SER A 53 9.16 39.65 -6.91
N SER A 54 8.13 39.40 -6.09
CA SER A 54 7.52 38.09 -5.90
C SER A 54 6.71 37.74 -7.15
N PHE A 55 7.42 37.35 -8.22
CA PHE A 55 6.80 36.60 -9.30
C PHE A 55 6.45 35.21 -8.77
N LEU A 56 5.25 35.10 -8.18
CA LEU A 56 4.59 33.83 -7.92
C LEU A 56 4.25 33.20 -9.27
N LEU A 57 5.21 32.51 -9.88
CA LEU A 57 4.90 31.59 -10.97
C LEU A 57 4.07 30.46 -10.36
N PRO A 58 2.85 30.19 -10.86
CA PRO A 58 2.13 29.00 -10.47
C PRO A 58 2.99 27.82 -10.93
N SER A 59 3.63 27.14 -9.96
CA SER A 59 4.27 25.86 -10.19
C SER A 59 3.18 24.91 -10.67
N SER A 60 3.10 24.74 -11.98
CA SER A 60 2.22 23.80 -12.65
C SER A 60 2.62 22.42 -12.16
N ARG A 61 1.95 21.95 -11.10
CA ARG A 61 2.06 20.56 -10.63
C ARG A 61 1.63 19.68 -11.80
N LYS A 62 2.63 19.14 -12.50
CA LYS A 62 2.40 18.07 -13.47
C LYS A 62 1.97 16.86 -12.66
N PHE A 63 0.67 16.61 -12.61
CA PHE A 63 0.17 15.35 -12.10
C PHE A 63 0.69 14.26 -13.03
N ALA A 64 1.42 13.30 -12.47
CA ALA A 64 1.90 12.13 -13.20
C ALA A 64 0.68 11.32 -13.63
N THR A 65 0.52 11.12 -14.94
CA THR A 65 -0.38 10.09 -15.47
C THR A 65 0.14 8.75 -14.99
N LYS A 66 -0.73 7.87 -14.46
CA LYS A 66 -0.33 6.52 -14.03
C LYS A 66 0.42 5.84 -15.18
N SER A 67 1.60 5.30 -14.88
CA SER A 67 2.35 4.53 -15.85
C SER A 67 1.81 3.10 -15.94
N THR A 68 2.10 2.41 -17.03
CA THR A 68 1.82 0.98 -17.17
C THR A 68 2.48 0.16 -16.05
N ALA A 69 3.64 0.59 -15.55
CA ALA A 69 4.28 -0.03 -14.38
C ALA A 69 3.43 0.11 -13.12
N ASP A 70 2.81 1.27 -12.91
CA ASP A 70 1.98 1.51 -11.73
C ASP A 70 0.71 0.65 -11.75
N GLU A 71 0.14 0.35 -12.92
CA GLU A 71 -0.99 -0.58 -13.06
C GLU A 71 -0.59 -2.01 -12.66
N LEU A 72 0.51 -2.53 -13.19
CA LEU A 72 1.03 -3.86 -12.79
C LEU A 72 1.36 -3.92 -11.29
N ILE A 73 1.90 -2.83 -10.74
CA ILE A 73 2.22 -2.75 -9.31
C ILE A 73 0.95 -2.77 -8.46
N GLU A 74 -0.12 -2.12 -8.89
CA GLU A 74 -1.42 -2.14 -8.21
C GLU A 74 -1.98 -3.59 -8.21
N ASP A 75 -2.02 -4.26 -9.35
CA ASP A 75 -2.55 -5.63 -9.45
C ASP A 75 -1.77 -6.63 -8.58
N ILE A 76 -0.43 -6.54 -8.58
CA ILE A 76 0.41 -7.40 -7.72
C ILE A 76 0.22 -7.04 -6.24
N GLN A 77 0.00 -5.77 -5.89
CA GLN A 77 -0.26 -5.37 -4.50
C GLN A 77 -1.61 -5.88 -4.01
N ASP A 78 -2.63 -5.86 -4.85
CA ASP A 78 -3.95 -6.41 -4.52
C ASP A 78 -3.86 -7.92 -4.30
N GLN A 79 -3.19 -8.65 -5.18
CA GLN A 79 -2.96 -10.08 -5.00
C GLN A 79 -2.08 -10.39 -3.76
N TYR A 80 -1.11 -9.53 -3.44
CA TYR A 80 -0.32 -9.65 -2.21
C TYR A 80 -1.19 -9.48 -0.97
N ALA A 81 -2.16 -8.55 -0.98
CA ALA A 81 -3.09 -8.38 0.13
C ALA A 81 -3.93 -9.66 0.33
N THR A 82 -4.47 -10.23 -0.75
CA THR A 82 -5.18 -11.52 -0.69
C THR A 82 -4.31 -12.65 -0.13
N ALA A 83 -3.09 -12.82 -0.66
CA ALA A 83 -2.18 -13.86 -0.16
C ALA A 83 -1.80 -13.68 1.31
N ARG A 84 -1.72 -12.43 1.78
CA ARG A 84 -1.47 -12.11 3.18
C ARG A 84 -2.66 -12.43 4.07
N ASP A 85 -3.88 -12.10 3.65
CA ASP A 85 -5.10 -12.40 4.41
C ASP A 85 -5.24 -13.93 4.60
N GLU A 86 -5.01 -14.71 3.54
CA GLU A 86 -5.03 -16.18 3.63
C GLU A 86 -3.92 -16.73 4.55
N PHE A 87 -2.73 -16.13 4.53
CA PHE A 87 -1.67 -16.48 5.47
C PHE A 87 -2.08 -16.18 6.92
N GLU A 88 -2.71 -15.03 7.18
CA GLU A 88 -3.19 -14.67 8.52
C GLU A 88 -4.24 -15.68 9.01
N ILE A 89 -5.19 -16.08 8.16
CA ILE A 89 -6.16 -17.17 8.46
C ILE A 89 -5.41 -18.47 8.79
N ALA A 90 -4.46 -18.87 7.93
CA ALA A 90 -3.69 -20.10 8.13
C ALA A 90 -2.91 -20.11 9.45
N THR A 91 -2.33 -18.97 9.85
CA THR A 91 -1.63 -18.85 11.13
C THR A 91 -2.58 -19.02 12.31
N GLU A 92 -3.72 -18.33 12.30
CA GLU A 92 -4.69 -18.42 13.38
C GLU A 92 -5.26 -19.83 13.53
N GLU A 93 -5.58 -20.50 12.43
CA GLU A 93 -6.19 -21.83 12.44
C GLU A 93 -5.18 -22.90 12.86
N THR A 94 -3.90 -22.75 12.48
CA THR A 94 -2.80 -23.58 12.97
C THR A 94 -2.60 -23.41 14.47
N GLU A 95 -2.57 -22.17 14.98
CA GLU A 95 -2.44 -21.90 16.42
C GLU A 95 -3.62 -22.47 17.23
N LYS A 96 -4.84 -22.41 16.68
CA LYS A 96 -6.06 -22.99 17.28
C LYS A 96 -6.16 -24.51 17.11
N LYS A 97 -5.26 -25.14 16.36
CA LYS A 97 -5.24 -26.57 16.03
C LYS A 97 -6.58 -27.06 15.48
N THR A 98 -7.17 -26.28 14.59
CA THR A 98 -8.46 -26.65 14.00
C THR A 98 -8.27 -27.70 12.90
N VAL A 99 -9.37 -28.34 12.51
CA VAL A 99 -9.37 -29.29 11.40
C VAL A 99 -9.11 -28.63 10.04
N TYR A 100 -9.27 -27.31 9.94
CA TYR A 100 -9.12 -26.54 8.70
C TYR A 100 -7.69 -26.04 8.49
N ALA A 101 -6.85 -26.05 9.53
CA ALA A 101 -5.48 -25.54 9.49
C ALA A 101 -4.61 -26.09 8.34
N ALA A 102 -4.85 -27.32 7.88
CA ALA A 102 -4.13 -27.88 6.75
C ALA A 102 -4.59 -27.27 5.40
N ASP A 103 -5.89 -27.10 5.23
CA ASP A 103 -6.48 -26.53 4.02
C ASP A 103 -6.18 -25.02 3.91
N ASP A 104 -6.22 -24.30 5.03
CA ASP A 104 -5.92 -22.86 5.05
C ASP A 104 -4.43 -22.58 4.72
N ARG A 105 -3.51 -23.41 5.22
CA ARG A 105 -2.09 -23.35 4.81
C ARG A 105 -1.93 -23.61 3.32
N ALA A 106 -2.68 -24.55 2.76
CA ALA A 106 -2.68 -24.81 1.33
C ALA A 106 -3.26 -23.62 0.53
N ALA A 107 -4.30 -22.95 1.02
CA ALA A 107 -4.86 -21.74 0.42
C ALA A 107 -3.83 -20.60 0.39
N ALA A 108 -3.17 -20.33 1.52
CA ALA A 108 -2.09 -19.34 1.60
C ALA A 108 -0.97 -19.64 0.59
N ARG A 109 -0.60 -20.92 0.44
CA ARG A 109 0.41 -21.34 -0.53
C ARG A 109 -0.03 -21.11 -1.97
N GLN A 110 -1.28 -21.45 -2.30
CA GLN A 110 -1.83 -21.25 -3.64
C GLN A 110 -1.87 -19.77 -4.04
N GLU A 111 -2.30 -18.88 -3.13
CA GLU A 111 -2.34 -17.45 -3.43
C GLU A 111 -0.94 -16.84 -3.56
N LEU A 112 0.05 -17.33 -2.79
CA LEU A 112 1.46 -16.95 -2.98
C LEU A 112 2.01 -17.43 -4.33
N ASP A 113 1.66 -18.63 -4.78
CA ASP A 113 2.10 -19.14 -6.07
C ASP A 113 1.51 -18.32 -7.23
N LYS A 114 0.22 -17.91 -7.15
CA LYS A 114 -0.39 -16.95 -8.08
C LYS A 114 0.32 -15.59 -8.06
N LEU A 115 0.63 -15.08 -6.87
CA LEU A 115 1.37 -13.83 -6.71
C LEU A 115 2.75 -13.89 -7.37
N LYS A 116 3.45 -15.01 -7.21
CA LYS A 116 4.76 -15.23 -7.84
C LYS A 116 4.62 -15.32 -9.36
N GLU A 117 3.59 -15.96 -9.87
CA GLU A 117 3.31 -16.03 -11.32
C GLU A 117 3.11 -14.62 -11.91
N MET A 118 2.22 -13.82 -11.33
CA MET A 118 1.99 -12.43 -11.75
C MET A 118 3.28 -11.59 -11.69
N PHE A 119 4.06 -11.77 -10.63
CA PHE A 119 5.33 -11.07 -10.48
C PHE A 119 6.35 -11.49 -11.54
N GLN A 120 6.48 -12.79 -11.83
CA GLN A 120 7.39 -13.29 -12.87
C GLN A 120 6.98 -12.80 -14.27
N GLU A 121 5.69 -12.77 -14.57
CA GLU A 121 5.17 -12.20 -15.81
C GLU A 121 5.54 -10.72 -15.94
N ALA A 122 5.35 -9.95 -14.86
CA ALA A 122 5.72 -8.53 -14.84
C ALA A 122 7.24 -8.29 -14.98
N LEU A 123 8.09 -9.19 -14.47
CA LEU A 123 9.55 -9.11 -14.66
C LEU A 123 9.98 -9.32 -16.12
N GLY A 124 9.19 -10.01 -16.93
CA GLY A 124 9.45 -10.21 -18.36
C GLY A 124 9.17 -8.97 -19.23
N GLY A 125 8.49 -7.96 -18.68
CA GLY A 125 8.11 -6.73 -19.39
C GLY A 125 9.16 -5.62 -19.33
N SER A 126 8.89 -4.51 -20.03
CA SER A 126 9.76 -3.30 -20.02
C SER A 126 9.88 -2.66 -18.64
N GLU A 127 8.89 -2.88 -17.78
CA GLU A 127 8.78 -2.28 -16.44
C GLU A 127 9.32 -3.17 -15.32
N GLY A 128 9.91 -4.33 -15.66
CA GLY A 128 10.31 -5.36 -14.70
C GLY A 128 11.23 -4.85 -13.59
N GLU A 129 12.17 -3.95 -13.89
CA GLU A 129 13.09 -3.39 -12.89
C GLU A 129 12.36 -2.55 -11.82
N GLU A 130 11.34 -1.78 -12.21
CA GLU A 130 10.56 -0.97 -11.26
C GLU A 130 9.69 -1.86 -10.38
N VAL A 131 9.02 -2.86 -10.98
CA VAL A 131 8.22 -3.85 -10.28
C VAL A 131 9.08 -4.63 -9.27
N GLN A 132 10.26 -5.09 -9.71
CA GLN A 132 11.21 -5.80 -8.85
C GLN A 132 11.64 -4.96 -7.65
N ARG A 133 11.97 -3.69 -7.86
CA ARG A 133 12.41 -2.79 -6.79
C ARG A 133 11.32 -2.53 -5.76
N ARG A 134 10.06 -2.38 -6.18
CA ARG A 134 8.95 -2.05 -5.25
C ARG A 134 8.42 -3.26 -4.50
N ILE A 135 8.30 -4.41 -5.15
CA ILE A 135 7.53 -5.54 -4.62
C ILE A 135 8.41 -6.76 -4.30
N GLY A 136 9.57 -6.90 -4.93
CA GLY A 136 10.38 -8.12 -4.83
C GLY A 136 10.77 -8.51 -3.39
N GLN A 137 10.98 -7.52 -2.51
CA GLN A 137 11.27 -7.80 -1.10
C GLN A 137 10.05 -8.38 -0.36
N ARG A 138 8.85 -7.82 -0.57
CA ARG A 138 7.61 -8.24 0.11
C ARG A 138 7.24 -9.68 -0.22
N ILE A 139 7.40 -10.08 -1.49
CA ILE A 139 7.13 -11.45 -1.94
C ILE A 139 8.09 -12.45 -1.25
N ARG A 140 9.37 -12.10 -1.11
CA ARG A 140 10.34 -12.96 -0.41
C ARG A 140 10.04 -13.10 1.07
N GLU A 141 9.63 -12.00 1.71
CA GLU A 141 9.22 -12.01 3.12
C GLU A 141 8.01 -12.93 3.34
N LEU A 142 6.98 -12.80 2.50
CA LEU A 142 5.79 -13.65 2.57
C LEU A 142 6.11 -15.13 2.29
N ASP A 143 6.94 -15.42 1.29
CA ASP A 143 7.37 -16.80 1.00
C ASP A 143 8.13 -17.45 2.17
N ASN A 144 9.04 -16.71 2.79
CA ASN A 144 9.75 -17.20 3.97
C ASN A 144 8.79 -17.41 5.16
N ALA A 145 7.79 -16.54 5.33
CA ALA A 145 6.79 -16.67 6.39
C ALA A 145 5.92 -17.92 6.21
N ILE A 146 5.42 -18.16 4.99
CA ILE A 146 4.64 -19.36 4.66
C ILE A 146 5.47 -20.63 4.86
N GLN A 147 6.71 -20.65 4.35
CA GLN A 147 7.62 -21.80 4.58
C GLN A 147 7.90 -22.04 6.07
N GLY A 148 8.00 -20.97 6.87
CA GLY A 148 8.15 -21.07 8.32
C GLY A 148 6.93 -21.74 8.98
N LEU A 149 5.73 -21.32 8.58
CA LEU A 149 4.47 -21.90 9.05
C LEU A 149 4.33 -23.37 8.65
N GLU A 150 4.66 -23.71 7.40
CA GLU A 150 4.63 -25.10 6.91
C GLU A 150 5.57 -26.01 7.70
N LYS A 151 6.79 -25.54 7.99
CA LYS A 151 7.77 -26.29 8.80
C LYS A 151 7.31 -26.46 10.24
N ALA A 152 6.83 -25.40 10.88
CA ALA A 152 6.35 -25.45 12.26
C ALA A 152 5.23 -26.48 12.44
N ALA A 153 4.32 -26.57 11.46
CA ALA A 153 3.22 -27.52 11.49
C ALA A 153 3.60 -28.97 11.10
N LEU A 154 4.81 -29.23 10.60
CA LEU A 154 5.36 -30.59 10.47
C LEU A 154 6.05 -31.06 11.76
N GLU A 155 6.47 -30.13 12.61
CA GLU A 155 7.18 -30.39 13.87
C GLU A 155 6.23 -30.49 15.09
N GLU A 156 4.94 -30.22 14.90
CA GLU A 156 3.88 -30.34 15.92
C GLU A 156 3.26 -31.75 15.98
#